data_AF-A0A354M6H3-F1
#
_entry.id   AF-A0A354M6H3-F1
#
_cell.length_a   1.000
_cell.length_b   1.000
_cell.length_c   1.000
_cell.angle_alpha   90.00
_cell.angle_beta   90.00
_cell.angle_gamma   90.00
#
_symmetry.space_group_name_H-M   'P 1'
#
loop_
_entity.id
_entity.type
_entity.pdbx_description
1 polymer ?
#
loop_
_entity_poly.entity_id
_entity_poly.type
_entity_poly.pdbx_seq_one_letter_code
_entity_poly.pdbx_strand_id
1 'polypeptide(L)' 'MAKQIEGVADRIITAAKQEFLDKGYVEASLRTIAAAADTSTNSIYVRFGDKEGLFSAIVEPVLSEMIERFIRIQERFHR' A
#
# COMPACT_ATOMS: atom_id res chain seq x y z
N MET A 1 22.51 9.26 3.90
CA MET A 1 21.39 8.31 3.78
C MET A 1 21.51 7.61 2.44
N ALA A 2 21.35 6.28 2.37
CA ALA A 2 21.42 5.56 1.10
C ALA A 2 20.33 6.06 0.15
N LYS A 3 20.68 6.32 -1.11
CA LYS A 3 19.75 6.83 -2.13
C LYS A 3 18.67 5.77 -2.37
N GLN A 4 17.39 6.14 -2.23
CA GLN A 4 16.30 5.23 -2.56
C GLN A 4 16.38 4.91 -4.06
N ILE A 5 16.41 3.62 -4.38
CA ILE A 5 16.34 3.14 -5.76
C ILE A 5 14.91 3.37 -6.25
N GLU A 6 14.79 4.04 -7.39
CA GLU A 6 13.52 4.35 -8.05
C GLU A 6 12.78 3.06 -8.47
N GLY A 7 11.45 3.07 -8.41
CA GLY A 7 10.60 1.92 -8.76
C GLY A 7 10.57 0.77 -7.72
N VAL A 8 11.42 0.77 -6.69
CA VAL A 8 11.35 -0.24 -5.61
C VAL A 8 10.03 -0.13 -4.83
N ALA A 9 9.57 1.10 -4.57
CA ALA A 9 8.30 1.33 -3.87
C ALA A 9 7.13 0.72 -4.64
N ASP A 10 7.07 0.91 -5.96
CA ASP A 10 5.99 0.39 -6.81
C ASP A 10 5.97 -1.14 -6.86
N ARG A 11 7.17 -1.77 -6.92
CA ARG A 11 7.28 -3.23 -6.83
C ARG A 11 6.81 -3.76 -5.48
N ILE A 12 7.18 -3.09 -4.39
CA ILE A 12 6.69 -3.45 -3.03
C ILE A 12 5.18 -3.33 -2.97
N ILE A 13 4.58 -2.23 -3.44
CA ILE A 13 3.12 -2.05 -3.45
C ILE A 13 2.43 -3.13 -4.29
N THR A 14 2.97 -3.47 -5.45
CA THR A 14 2.41 -4.50 -6.34
C THR A 14 2.44 -5.88 -5.68
N ALA A 15 3.60 -6.28 -5.14
CA ALA A 15 3.77 -7.55 -4.43
C ALA A 15 2.89 -7.62 -3.17
N ALA A 16 2.80 -6.53 -2.43
CA ALA A 16 2.00 -6.43 -1.21
C ALA A 16 0.50 -6.55 -1.51
N LYS A 17 -0.01 -5.89 -2.56
CA LYS A 17 -1.40 -6.06 -3.01
C LYS A 17 -1.71 -7.53 -3.28
N GLN A 18 -0.84 -8.24 -4.00
CA GLN A 18 -1.04 -9.65 -4.31
C GLN A 18 -1.05 -10.51 -3.04
N GLU A 19 -0.03 -10.37 -2.17
CA GLU A 19 0.05 -11.12 -0.90
C GLU A 19 -1.18 -10.86 -0.01
N PHE A 20 -1.60 -9.60 0.14
CA PHE A 20 -2.76 -9.24 0.96
C PHE A 20 -4.07 -9.78 0.39
N LEU A 21 -4.23 -9.81 -0.94
CA LEU A 21 -5.40 -10.41 -1.58
C LEU A 21 -5.44 -11.93 -1.41
N ASP A 22 -4.28 -12.59 -1.52
CA ASP A 22 -4.20 -14.05 -1.51
C ASP A 22 -4.23 -14.64 -0.09
N LYS A 23 -3.66 -13.93 0.88
CA LYS A 23 -3.48 -14.42 2.28
C LYS A 23 -4.32 -13.66 3.29
N GLY A 24 -4.90 -12.53 2.93
CA GLY A 24 -5.49 -11.59 3.87
C GLY A 24 -4.44 -10.84 4.69
N TYR A 25 -4.89 -9.82 5.43
CA TYR A 25 -3.97 -8.97 6.19
C TYR A 25 -3.21 -9.76 7.26
N VAL A 26 -3.85 -10.62 8.05
CA VAL A 26 -3.19 -11.28 9.19
C VAL A 26 -2.05 -12.19 8.73
N GLU A 27 -2.27 -13.06 7.73
CA GLU A 27 -1.30 -14.07 7.29
C GLU A 27 -0.24 -13.54 6.31
N ALA A 28 -0.45 -12.36 5.71
CA ALA A 28 0.52 -11.79 4.77
C ALA A 28 1.91 -11.56 5.40
N SER A 29 2.98 -11.85 4.67
CA SER A 29 4.34 -11.72 5.18
C SER A 29 5.14 -10.62 4.49
N LEU A 30 5.70 -9.67 5.27
CA LEU A 30 6.64 -8.68 4.74
C LEU A 30 7.88 -9.32 4.10
N ARG A 31 8.27 -10.52 4.54
CA ARG A 31 9.39 -11.25 3.95
C ARG A 31 9.03 -11.78 2.56
N THR A 32 7.85 -12.36 2.40
CA THR A 32 7.35 -12.83 1.11
C THR A 32 7.20 -11.66 0.14
N ILE A 33 6.63 -10.54 0.60
CA ILE A 33 6.50 -9.31 -0.18
C ILE A 33 7.87 -8.80 -0.64
N ALA A 34 8.85 -8.73 0.26
CA ALA A 34 10.19 -8.27 -0.09
C ALA A 34 10.84 -9.17 -1.15
N ALA A 35 10.71 -10.49 -1.02
CA ALA A 35 11.23 -11.45 -1.98
C ALA A 35 10.56 -11.29 -3.35
N ALA A 36 9.22 -11.16 -3.39
CA ALA A 36 8.47 -10.97 -4.63
C ALA A 36 8.75 -9.61 -5.31
N ALA A 37 9.11 -8.59 -4.54
CA ALA A 37 9.47 -7.26 -5.04
C ALA A 37 10.95 -7.10 -5.44
N ASP A 38 11.75 -8.19 -5.35
CA ASP A 38 13.20 -8.19 -5.55
C ASP A 38 13.90 -7.12 -4.69
N THR A 39 13.64 -7.19 -3.37
CA THR A 39 14.20 -6.26 -2.39
C THR A 39 14.34 -6.91 -1.00
N SER A 40 14.70 -6.12 0.01
CA SER A 40 14.82 -6.58 1.40
C SER A 40 13.66 -6.10 2.26
N THR A 41 13.37 -6.82 3.35
CA THR A 41 12.38 -6.36 4.35
C THR A 41 12.76 -4.98 4.91
N ASN A 42 14.05 -4.71 5.13
CA ASN A 42 14.53 -3.39 5.55
C ASN A 42 14.13 -2.28 4.56
N SER A 43 14.12 -2.57 3.26
CA SER A 43 13.66 -1.66 2.21
C SER A 43 12.19 -1.25 2.39
N ILE A 44 11.36 -2.17 2.91
CA ILE A 44 9.96 -1.93 3.26
C ILE A 44 9.88 -1.08 4.52
N TYR A 45 10.57 -1.45 5.60
CA TYR A 45 10.58 -0.70 6.86
C TYR A 45 11.00 0.77 6.64
N VAL A 46 12.03 1.01 5.83
CA VAL A 46 12.51 2.37 5.52
C VAL A 46 11.49 3.21 4.74
N ARG A 47 10.64 2.59 3.92
CA ARG A 47 9.69 3.31 3.04
C ARG A 47 8.29 3.43 3.62
N PHE A 48 7.85 2.40 4.34
CA PHE A 48 6.46 2.25 4.75
C PHE A 48 6.31 2.08 6.26
N GLY A 49 7.41 2.06 7.02
CA GLY A 49 7.37 1.85 8.46
C GLY A 49 7.20 0.39 8.79
N ASP A 50 6.00 -0.17 8.64
CA ASP A 50 5.69 -1.55 8.98
C ASP A 50 4.63 -2.15 8.02
N LYS A 51 4.00 -3.26 8.41
CA LYS A 51 2.95 -3.91 7.63
C LYS A 51 1.67 -3.08 7.58
N GLU A 52 1.36 -2.35 8.64
CA GLU A 52 0.20 -1.46 8.70
C GLU A 52 0.44 -0.27 7.79
N GLY A 53 1.59 0.41 7.89
CA GLY A 53 1.93 1.53 7.02
C GLY A 53 2.00 1.14 5.54
N LEU A 54 2.49 -0.06 5.22
CA LEU A 54 2.43 -0.58 3.85
C LEU A 54 1.00 -0.83 3.37
N PHE A 55 0.14 -1.37 4.24
CA PHE A 55 -1.27 -1.59 3.92
C PHE A 55 -2.01 -0.26 3.75
N SER A 56 -1.79 0.71 4.64
CA SER A 56 -2.34 2.07 4.57
C SER A 56 -1.97 2.76 3.26
N ALA A 57 -0.70 2.68 2.83
CA ALA A 57 -0.24 3.23 1.56
C ALA A 57 -0.98 2.63 0.34
N ILE A 58 -1.51 1.41 0.46
CA ILE A 58 -2.31 0.75 -0.58
C ILE A 58 -3.77 1.23 -0.54
N VAL A 59 -4.37 1.35 0.64
CA VAL A 59 -5.82 1.59 0.79
C VAL A 59 -6.19 3.07 0.82
N GLU A 60 -5.33 3.94 1.36
CA GLU A 60 -5.60 5.37 1.53
C GLU A 60 -6.00 6.09 0.23
N PRO A 61 -5.34 5.87 -0.91
CA PRO A 61 -5.73 6.55 -2.15
C PRO A 61 -7.15 6.18 -2.60
N VAL A 62 -7.49 4.90 -2.47
CA VAL A 62 -8.82 4.38 -2.85
C VAL A 62 -9.89 4.90 -1.90
N LEU A 63 -9.61 4.87 -0.59
CA LEU A 63 -10.53 5.39 0.42
C LEU A 63 -10.77 6.89 0.25
N SER A 64 -9.71 7.65 -0.03
CA SER A 64 -9.80 9.09 -0.28
C SER A 64 -10.68 9.38 -1.48
N GLU A 65 -10.48 8.66 -2.59
CA GLU A 65 -11.32 8.80 -3.78
C GLU A 65 -12.80 8.46 -3.49
N MET A 66 -13.05 7.41 -2.71
CA MET A 66 -14.42 7.02 -2.32
C MET A 66 -15.08 8.10 -1.46
N ILE A 67 -14.38 8.66 -0.48
CA ILE A 67 -14.87 9.74 0.37
C ILE A 67 -15.19 10.98 -0.47
N GLU A 68 -14.28 11.37 -1.37
CA GLU A 68 -14.52 12.50 -2.26
C GLU A 68 -15.74 12.28 -3.17
N ARG A 69 -15.89 11.08 -3.74
CA ARG A 69 -17.06 10.71 -4.54
C ARG A 69 -18.34 10.83 -3.71
N PHE A 70 -18.33 10.34 -2.47
CA PHE A 70 -19.46 10.44 -1.56
C PHE A 70 -19.85 11.90 -1.27
N ILE A 71 -18.87 12.75 -0.94
CA ILE A 71 -19.09 14.18 -0.69
C ILE A 71 -19.69 14.86 -1.93
N ARG A 72 -19.10 14.65 -3.12
CA ARG A 72 -19.61 15.22 -4.38
C ARG A 72 -21.06 14.82 -4.66
N ILE A 73 -21.42 13.58 -4.37
CA ILE A 73 -22.79 13.09 -4.53
C ILE A 73 -23.73 13.81 -3.55
N GLN A 74 -23.36 13.89 -2.28
CA GLN A 74 -24.17 14.57 -1.25
C GLN A 74 -24.39 16.05 -1.58
N GLU A 75 -23.35 16.77 -2.01
CA GLU A 75 -23.46 18.19 -2.39
C GLU A 75 -24.39 18.43 -3.59
N ARG A 76 -24.47 17.47 -4.52
CA ARG A 76 -25.39 17.55 -5.67
C ARG A 76 -26.85 17.29 -5.27
N PHE A 77 -27.08 16.45 -4.27
CA PHE A 77 -28.43 16.14 -3.78
C PHE A 77 -29.06 17.30 -2.97
N HIS A 78 -28.23 18.16 -2.38
CA HIS A 78 -28.69 19.30 -1.55
C HIS A 78 -28.76 20.64 -2.32
N ARG A 79 -28.62 20.63 -3.65
CA ARG A 79 -28.95 21.75 -4.54
C ARG A 79 -30.30 21.52 -5.18
#